data_AF-I8UA98-F1
#
_entry.id   AF-I8UA98-F1
#
_cell.length_a   1.000
_cell.length_b   1.000
_cell.length_c   1.000
_cell.angle_alpha   90.00
_cell.angle_beta   90.00
_cell.angle_gamma   90.00
#
_symmetry.space_group_name_H-M   'P 1'
#
loop_
_entity.id
_entity.type
_entity.pdbx_description
1 polymer ?
#
loop_
_entity_poly.entity_id
_entity_poly.type
_entity_poly.pdbx_seq_one_letter_code
_entity_poly.pdbx_strand_id
1 'polypeptide(L)' 'MFWIINSFDEQSGGYIVEAYEDYQPSLPEKVFPFGIDPAGNLICYDYSSSETNPFVVFWGIMKGHGRRKI' A
#
# COMPACT_ATOMS: atom_id res chain seq x y z
N MET A 1 6.30 -7.98 -15.95
CA MET A 1 5.29 -7.24 -15.17
C MET A 1 6.03 -6.21 -14.33
N PHE A 2 5.65 -4.94 -14.43
CA PHE A 2 6.30 -3.83 -13.71
C PHE A 2 5.53 -3.51 -12.44
N TRP A 3 6.19 -2.80 -11.52
CA TRP A 3 5.57 -2.21 -10.35
C TRP A 3 4.53 -1.17 -10.76
N ILE A 4 3.39 -1.13 -10.07
CA ILE A 4 2.35 -0.13 -10.30
C ILE A 4 2.37 0.84 -9.12
N ILE A 5 2.54 2.13 -9.41
CA ILE A 5 2.43 3.21 -8.42
C ILE A 5 1.09 3.91 -8.65
N ASN A 6 0.37 4.18 -7.57
CA ASN A 6 -0.90 4.88 -7.65
C ASN A 6 -0.71 6.37 -7.93
N SER A 7 -1.67 6.97 -8.64
CA SER A 7 -1.71 8.36 -9.04
C SER A 7 -2.87 9.10 -8.37
N PHE A 8 -2.79 10.43 -8.34
CA PHE A 8 -3.91 11.29 -7.94
C PHE A 8 -4.90 11.59 -9.08
N ASP A 9 -4.70 11.03 -10.27
CA ASP A 9 -5.65 11.15 -11.38
C ASP A 9 -6.85 10.23 -11.15
N GLU A 10 -8.04 10.81 -11.02
CA GLU A 10 -9.30 10.08 -10.83
C GLU A 10 -9.67 9.20 -12.04
N GLN A 11 -9.13 9.46 -13.23
CA GLN A 11 -9.39 8.67 -14.43
C GLN A 11 -8.39 7.51 -14.62
N SER A 12 -7.36 7.45 -13.77
CA SER A 12 -6.35 6.41 -13.80
C SER A 12 -6.88 5.12 -13.15
N GLY A 13 -6.59 3.98 -13.76
CA GLY A 13 -6.82 2.66 -13.13
C GLY A 13 -5.94 2.39 -11.89
N GLY A 14 -5.12 3.36 -11.47
CA GLY A 14 -4.38 3.36 -10.22
C GLY A 14 -4.71 4.60 -9.38
N TYR A 15 -5.96 5.04 -9.33
CA TYR A 15 -6.35 6.17 -8.50
C TYR A 15 -6.14 5.85 -7.01
N ILE A 16 -5.36 6.68 -6.31
CA ILE A 16 -4.89 6.38 -4.95
C ILE A 16 -6.00 6.37 -3.91
N VAL A 17 -7.08 7.14 -4.10
CA VAL A 17 -8.21 7.16 -3.16
C VAL A 17 -9.04 5.88 -3.30
N GLU A 18 -9.29 5.42 -4.51
CA GLU A 18 -9.95 4.12 -4.75
C GLU A 18 -9.14 2.97 -4.13
N ALA A 19 -7.83 2.94 -4.37
CA ALA A 19 -6.96 1.96 -3.74
C ALA A 19 -7.00 2.03 -2.20
N TYR A 20 -7.08 3.23 -1.63
CA TYR A 20 -7.25 3.38 -0.18
C TYR A 20 -8.58 2.79 0.30
N GLU A 21 -9.69 3.13 -0.34
CA GLU A 21 -11.03 2.64 0.03
C GLU A 21 -11.13 1.12 -0.05
N ASP A 22 -10.53 0.51 -1.07
CA ASP A 22 -10.53 -0.94 -1.27
C ASP A 22 -9.75 -1.70 -0.19
N TYR A 23 -8.57 -1.20 0.18
CA TYR A 23 -7.65 -1.95 1.04
C TYR A 23 -7.67 -1.55 2.51
N GLN A 24 -8.07 -0.32 2.85
CA GLN A 24 -8.07 0.20 4.22
C GLN A 24 -8.78 -0.72 5.24
N PRO A 25 -9.93 -1.36 4.93
CA PRO A 25 -10.58 -2.27 5.87
C PRO A 25 -9.74 -3.48 6.27
N SER A 26 -8.75 -3.84 5.45
CA SER A 26 -7.86 -5.00 5.65
C SER A 26 -6.47 -4.62 6.18
N LEU A 27 -6.18 -3.33 6.32
CA LEU A 27 -4.89 -2.81 6.74
C LEU A 27 -4.93 -2.35 8.20
N PRO A 28 -3.80 -2.42 8.93
CA PRO A 28 -3.69 -1.81 10.25
C PRO A 28 -3.92 -0.29 10.21
N GLU A 29 -4.28 0.28 11.35
CA GLU A 29 -4.37 1.73 11.51
C GLU A 29 -3.02 2.39 11.14
N LYS A 30 -3.08 3.55 10.46
CA LYS A 30 -1.93 4.33 9.99
C LYS A 30 -1.06 3.66 8.92
N VAL A 31 -1.56 2.61 8.26
CA VAL A 31 -0.91 1.98 7.10
C VAL A 31 -1.69 2.31 5.83
N PHE A 32 -1.04 2.93 4.84
CA PHE A 32 -1.68 3.44 3.62
C PHE A 32 -1.03 2.85 2.36
N PRO A 33 -1.81 2.24 1.45
CA PRO A 33 -1.28 1.67 0.22
C PRO A 33 -0.93 2.78 -0.79
N PHE A 34 0.18 2.61 -1.52
CA PHE A 34 0.55 3.51 -2.62
C PHE A 34 0.99 2.79 -3.90
N GLY A 35 1.06 1.47 -3.89
CA GLY A 35 1.40 0.69 -5.07
C GLY A 35 1.26 -0.81 -4.85
N ILE A 36 1.52 -1.56 -5.92
CA ILE A 36 1.44 -3.02 -5.94
C ILE A 36 2.65 -3.57 -6.68
N ASP A 37 3.27 -4.60 -6.10
CA ASP A 37 4.37 -5.32 -6.72
C ASP A 37 3.88 -6.34 -7.78
N PRO A 38 4.75 -6.83 -8.67
CA PRO A 38 4.37 -7.86 -9.65
C PRO A 38 3.85 -9.18 -9.08
N ALA A 39 4.02 -9.44 -7.78
CA ALA A 39 3.49 -10.62 -7.09
C ALA A 39 2.13 -10.33 -6.43
N GLY A 40 1.58 -9.12 -6.61
CA GLY A 40 0.31 -8.70 -6.02
C GLY A 40 0.41 -8.34 -4.54
N ASN A 41 1.60 -8.05 -4.00
CA ASN A 41 1.70 -7.49 -2.65
C ASN A 41 1.46 -5.98 -2.70
N LEU A 42 0.70 -5.45 -1.74
CA LEU A 42 0.60 -4.01 -1.55
C LEU A 42 1.94 -3.47 -1.04
N ILE A 43 2.28 -2.28 -1.50
CA ILE A 43 3.37 -1.48 -0.96
C ILE A 43 2.71 -0.35 -0.19
N CYS A 44 3.03 -0.24 1.09
CA CYS A 44 2.37 0.69 1.99
C CYS A 44 3.38 1.59 2.69
N TYR A 45 2.95 2.81 2.99
CA TYR A 45 3.57 3.63 4.02
C TYR A 45 3.01 3.22 5.39
N ASP A 46 3.90 2.97 6.33
CA ASP A 46 3.58 2.69 7.73
C ASP A 46 3.98 3.90 8.59
N TYR A 47 2.97 4.64 9.05
CA TYR A 47 3.11 5.81 9.91
C TYR A 47 2.96 5.48 11.40
N SER A 48 2.95 4.19 11.78
CA SER A 48 2.78 3.78 13.20
C SER A 48 3.86 4.35 14.13
N SER A 49 5.08 4.54 13.61
CA SER A 49 6.24 4.99 14.39
C SER A 49 6.61 6.47 14.17
N SER A 50 6.18 7.08 13.06
CA SER A 50 6.48 8.47 12.73
C SER A 50 5.48 9.02 11.70
N GLU A 51 4.97 10.23 11.94
CA GLU A 51 4.07 10.92 11.02
C GLU A 51 4.79 11.56 9.83
N THR A 52 6.08 11.84 9.95
CA THR A 52 6.87 12.56 8.93
C THR A 52 7.90 11.70 8.22
N ASN A 53 8.27 10.55 8.81
CA ASN A 53 9.24 9.62 8.25
C ASN A 53 8.71 8.18 8.31
N PRO A 54 7.71 7.83 7.48
CA PRO A 54 7.12 6.51 7.47
C PRO A 54 8.10 5.44 6.95
N PHE A 55 7.89 4.20 7.37
CA PHE A 55 8.55 3.06 6.75
C PHE A 55 7.80 2.60 5.50
N VAL A 56 8.52 2.05 4.53
CA VAL A 56 7.92 1.31 3.42
C VAL A 56 7.83 -0.16 3.81
N VAL A 57 6.61 -0.73 3.74
CA VAL A 57 6.35 -2.13 4.07
C VAL A 57 5.59 -2.83 2.94
N PHE A 58 5.76 -4.15 2.85
CA PHE A 58 5.06 -4.98 1.87
C PHE A 58 3.98 -5.81 2.56
N TRP A 59 2.73 -5.62 2.14
CA TRP A 59 1.57 -6.34 2.68
C TRP A 59 1.06 -7.38 1.69
N GLY A 60 1.23 -8.66 2.06
CA GLY A 60 0.82 -9.76 1.21
C GLY A 60 -0.68 -10.02 1.31
N ILE A 61 -1.41 -9.71 0.25
CA ILE A 61 -2.88 -9.88 0.15
C ILE A 61 -3.26 -11.37 0.36
N MET A 62 -2.38 -12.30 -0.02
CA MET A 62 -2.60 -13.75 0.11
C MET A 62 -2.32 -14.33 1.51
N LYS A 63 -1.75 -13.56 2.47
CA LYS A 63 -1.42 -14.09 3.81
C LYS A 63 -1.79 -13.20 4.99
N GLY A 64 -2.31 -11.98 4.81
CA GLY A 64 -2.69 -11.10 5.93
C GLY A 64 -1.54 -10.86 6.92
N HIS A 65 -0.29 -10.99 6.48
CA HIS A 65 0.90 -10.85 7.31
C HIS A 65 1.89 -9.95 6.56
N GLY A 66 1.95 -8.67 6.94
CA GLY A 66 2.96 -7.74 6.46
C GLY A 66 4.36 -8.27 6.77
N ARG A 67 5.22 -8.31 5.75
CA ARG A 67 6.64 -8.69 5.92
C ARG A 67 7.48 -7.44 5.68
N ARG A 68 8.19 -7.00 6.73
CA ARG A 68 9.29 -6.05 6.57
C ARG A 68 10.38 -6.73 5.72
N LYS A 69 10.67 -6.19 4.55
CA LYS A 69 11.92 -6.47 3.84
C LYS A 69 12.89 -5.37 4.22
N ILE A 70 13.89 -5.74 5.02
CA ILE A 70 15.12 -4.97 5.26
C ILE A 70 16.05 -5.15 4.05
#